data_AF-A0A5B9Q5A1-F1
#
_entry.id   AF-A0A5B9Q5A1-F1
#
_cell.length_a   1.000
_cell.length_b   1.000
_cell.length_c   1.000
_cell.angle_alpha   90.00
_cell.angle_beta   90.00
_cell.angle_gamma   90.00
#
_symmetry.space_group_name_H-M   'P 1'
#
loop_
_entity.id
_entity.type
_entity.pdbx_description
1 polymer ?
#
loop_
_entity_poly.entity_id
_entity_poly.type
_entity_poly.pdbx_seq_one_letter_code
_entity_poly.pdbx_strand_id
1 'polypeptide(L)'
;MSRKSTRRDFIGQAATFGASLGVWSSGSSLLRADTSALQGLSAACIGVGGKGSSDTSHIAEQGVAIVGLCDVDQGTLNKKGREFPDAAKFSDFREMLDRLGDKADIVTVSTPDHTHAAAAVRAMRMKKHVYCQKPLTWSIAEARKMREVAEETGVVTQMGNQGTSEDGLREAVEVVRSGAIGDVSEVHIWSNRPIWPQGQGRPEGEDPIPEDLNWEAWIGPSPMRPFKKGIYHAFNWRGWTDFGTGALGDMACHTTNMPVMALNLFDAMAVTPLKNPGLTEGETYPASSALLFEFSERDGLAPCKFYWYDGGELPGDEVVRQLPASFQKRVQQQREGGNKTSGSVLIGSKGTLFSPDDYGAKYYLLPKEDFVDYHPPEPTLPRIPYNSGGDQRQKWEFVNAIKGDYAPGTMSNFGYGGRLTETILIGNLALRMPEGTRIEWDAAQLKSPNVSEVNQFVQRDCRPGWEI
;
A
#
# COMPACT_ATOMS: atom_id res chain seq x y z
N MET A 1 16.18 -57.91 -20.75
CA MET A 1 14.80 -58.43 -20.67
C MET A 1 14.59 -59.09 -19.32
N SER A 2 13.55 -58.65 -18.60
CA SER A 2 12.91 -59.25 -17.40
C SER A 2 13.79 -59.64 -16.19
N ARG A 3 13.80 -58.77 -15.17
CA ARG A 3 14.13 -59.12 -13.77
C ARG A 3 12.84 -59.39 -13.00
N LYS A 4 12.76 -60.54 -12.30
CA LYS A 4 11.93 -60.74 -11.12
C LYS A 4 12.72 -61.51 -10.07
N SER A 5 12.97 -60.89 -8.93
CA SER A 5 12.97 -61.56 -7.62
C SER A 5 12.87 -60.48 -6.54
N THR A 6 11.96 -60.71 -5.60
CA THR A 6 11.52 -59.80 -4.53
C THR A 6 12.07 -60.24 -3.18
N ARG A 7 12.22 -59.25 -2.29
CA ARG A 7 12.37 -59.33 -0.82
C ARG A 7 13.72 -59.85 -0.27
N ARG A 8 14.73 -58.98 -0.40
CA ARG A 8 15.86 -58.71 0.53
C ARG A 8 15.57 -59.28 1.94
N ASP A 9 16.32 -60.24 2.48
CA ASP A 9 17.76 -60.22 2.79
C ASP A 9 18.24 -58.84 3.29
N PHE A 10 18.30 -58.66 4.60
CA PHE A 10 19.49 -59.06 5.36
C PHE A 10 19.50 -58.35 6.72
N ILE A 11 19.36 -59.15 7.78
CA ILE A 11 19.63 -58.78 9.16
C ILE A 11 21.15 -58.66 9.36
N GLY A 12 21.59 -57.62 10.07
CA GLY A 12 22.88 -57.54 10.76
C GLY A 12 23.06 -56.12 11.29
N GLN A 13 23.20 -55.82 12.59
CA GLN A 13 23.75 -56.51 13.75
C GLN A 13 23.00 -55.97 15.01
N ALA A 14 22.42 -56.77 15.93
CA ALA A 14 22.99 -57.33 17.18
C ALA A 14 24.05 -56.44 17.87
N ALA A 15 24.11 -56.18 19.18
CA ALA A 15 23.37 -56.43 20.42
C ALA A 15 24.10 -55.57 21.49
N THR A 16 23.51 -55.11 22.60
CA THR A 16 23.62 -55.77 23.92
C THR A 16 22.67 -55.10 24.91
N PHE A 17 21.96 -55.94 25.66
CA PHE A 17 20.87 -55.67 26.60
C PHE A 17 21.36 -55.93 28.05
N GLY A 18 20.70 -55.32 29.04
CA GLY A 18 20.76 -55.69 30.47
C GLY A 18 20.04 -54.64 31.32
N ALA A 19 18.70 -54.60 31.40
CA ALA A 19 17.79 -55.42 32.22
C ALA A 19 17.68 -54.99 33.71
N SER A 20 16.63 -54.23 34.04
CA SER A 20 15.89 -54.36 35.29
C SER A 20 14.40 -54.08 35.05
N LEU A 21 13.59 -55.12 35.21
CA LEU A 21 12.13 -55.17 35.07
C LEU A 21 11.41 -54.44 36.21
N GLY A 22 10.27 -53.81 35.91
CA GLY A 22 9.38 -53.23 36.93
C GLY A 22 8.05 -52.70 36.41
N VAL A 23 7.11 -53.62 36.14
CA VAL A 23 5.64 -53.50 36.29
C VAL A 23 4.85 -52.57 35.34
N TRP A 24 3.85 -53.20 34.72
CA TRP A 24 2.77 -52.65 33.91
C TRP A 24 1.79 -51.79 34.74
N SER A 25 1.36 -50.66 34.17
CA SER A 25 -0.02 -50.19 34.32
C SER A 25 -0.54 -49.71 32.98
N SER A 26 -1.55 -50.42 32.49
CA SER A 26 -2.40 -50.13 31.35
C SER A 26 -2.96 -48.70 31.37
N GLY A 27 -2.73 -47.98 30.29
CA GLY A 27 -3.40 -46.73 29.97
C GLY A 27 -3.06 -46.36 28.54
N SER A 28 -3.94 -46.74 27.61
CA SER A 28 -3.85 -46.33 26.21
C SER A 28 -4.04 -44.81 26.11
N SER A 29 -3.00 -44.03 26.35
CA SER A 29 -2.91 -42.66 25.87
C SER A 29 -2.61 -42.74 24.38
N LEU A 30 -3.67 -42.96 23.60
CA LEU A 30 -3.70 -42.52 22.22
C LEU A 30 -3.28 -41.05 22.23
N LEU A 31 -2.14 -40.81 21.60
CA LEU A 31 -1.66 -39.52 21.13
C LEU A 31 -2.83 -38.76 20.50
N ARG A 32 -3.51 -37.92 21.30
CA ARG A 32 -4.08 -36.67 20.83
C ARG A 32 -3.10 -35.61 21.26
N ALA A 33 -2.01 -35.52 20.50
CA ALA A 33 -1.33 -34.25 20.38
C ALA A 33 -2.38 -33.24 19.90
N ASP A 34 -2.47 -32.13 20.60
CA ASP A 34 -3.29 -30.95 20.33
C ASP A 34 -2.96 -30.34 18.96
N THR A 35 -3.31 -31.01 17.87
CA THR A 35 -3.10 -30.50 16.50
C THR A 35 -4.30 -29.69 15.99
N SER A 36 -5.12 -29.12 16.87
CA SER A 36 -6.33 -28.37 16.47
C SER A 36 -6.57 -27.04 17.19
N ALA A 37 -5.65 -26.61 18.07
CA ALA A 37 -5.56 -25.23 18.56
C ALA A 37 -4.34 -24.47 17.98
N LEU A 38 -3.49 -25.15 17.20
CA LEU A 38 -2.18 -24.67 16.72
C LEU A 38 -2.13 -24.33 15.21
N GLN A 39 -3.27 -24.11 14.52
CA GLN A 39 -3.26 -23.87 13.05
C GLN A 39 -4.13 -22.72 12.52
N GLY A 40 -4.89 -22.01 13.36
CA GLY A 40 -5.73 -20.89 12.89
C GLY A 40 -5.14 -19.55 13.30
N LEU A 41 -4.86 -18.67 12.33
CA LEU A 41 -4.57 -17.26 12.60
C LEU A 41 -5.88 -16.52 12.91
N SER A 42 -5.82 -15.47 13.72
CA SER A 42 -6.94 -14.56 13.96
C SER A 42 -6.64 -13.11 13.57
N ALA A 43 -7.68 -12.35 13.21
CA ALA A 43 -7.56 -10.95 12.83
C ALA A 43 -8.55 -10.03 13.57
N ALA A 44 -8.06 -8.85 13.94
CA ALA A 44 -8.87 -7.70 14.32
C ALA A 44 -8.82 -6.64 13.20
N CYS A 45 -9.97 -6.22 12.69
CA CYS A 45 -10.07 -5.39 11.49
C CYS A 45 -10.53 -3.97 11.82
N ILE A 46 -9.72 -2.98 11.45
CA ILE A 46 -9.95 -1.55 11.71
C ILE A 46 -10.32 -0.84 10.40
N GLY A 47 -11.48 -0.19 10.38
CA GLY A 47 -12.08 0.39 9.17
C GLY A 47 -12.64 -0.71 8.29
N VAL A 48 -13.94 -0.96 8.35
CA VAL A 48 -14.57 -2.13 7.70
C VAL A 48 -15.61 -1.72 6.65
N GLY A 49 -15.69 -0.43 6.33
CA GLY A 49 -16.35 0.13 5.15
C GLY A 49 -15.44 0.18 3.92
N GLY A 50 -16.00 0.58 2.77
CA GLY A 50 -15.24 0.81 1.53
C GLY A 50 -14.28 -0.34 1.17
N LYS A 51 -12.99 -0.04 1.02
CA LYS A 51 -11.94 -1.04 0.76
C LYS A 51 -11.71 -1.99 1.94
N GLY A 52 -11.85 -1.48 3.17
CA GLY A 52 -11.75 -2.28 4.39
C GLY A 52 -12.76 -3.42 4.48
N SER A 53 -13.92 -3.26 3.82
CA SER A 53 -14.89 -4.35 3.68
C SER A 53 -14.29 -5.56 2.97
N SER A 54 -13.65 -5.36 1.80
CA SER A 54 -13.02 -6.47 1.08
C SER A 54 -11.70 -6.91 1.71
N ASP A 55 -10.97 -6.01 2.38
CA ASP A 55 -9.78 -6.41 3.15
C ASP A 55 -10.14 -7.43 4.24
N THR A 56 -11.23 -7.17 4.98
CA THR A 56 -11.73 -8.07 6.03
C THR A 56 -12.15 -9.43 5.44
N SER A 57 -12.96 -9.41 4.37
CA SER A 57 -13.47 -10.63 3.73
C SER A 57 -12.34 -11.46 3.12
N HIS A 58 -11.42 -10.84 2.37
CA HIS A 58 -10.33 -11.54 1.72
C HIS A 58 -9.28 -12.08 2.70
N ILE A 59 -9.09 -11.44 3.87
CA ILE A 59 -8.28 -12.02 4.96
C ILE A 59 -8.97 -13.27 5.52
N ALA A 60 -10.28 -13.20 5.78
CA ALA A 60 -11.04 -14.36 6.26
C ALA A 60 -10.99 -15.55 5.29
N GLU A 61 -11.06 -15.28 3.98
CA GLU A 61 -10.93 -16.28 2.90
C GLU A 61 -9.59 -17.04 2.94
N GLN A 62 -8.54 -16.51 3.58
CA GLN A 62 -7.26 -17.22 3.77
C GLN A 62 -7.26 -18.17 4.98
N GLY A 63 -8.44 -18.43 5.56
CA GLY A 63 -8.61 -19.25 6.76
C GLY A 63 -8.24 -18.52 8.05
N VAL A 64 -8.39 -17.19 8.09
CA VAL A 64 -8.13 -16.35 9.26
C VAL A 64 -9.44 -16.06 10.00
N ALA A 65 -9.51 -16.34 11.30
CA ALA A 65 -10.69 -16.08 12.11
C ALA A 65 -10.82 -14.59 12.44
N ILE A 66 -11.95 -13.96 12.09
CA ILE A 66 -12.19 -12.55 12.42
C ILE A 66 -12.74 -12.45 13.85
N VAL A 67 -11.91 -11.98 14.79
CA VAL A 67 -12.24 -11.89 16.22
C VAL A 67 -12.74 -10.51 16.63
N GLY A 68 -12.43 -9.48 15.84
CA GLY A 68 -12.82 -8.10 16.12
C GLY A 68 -13.06 -7.28 14.85
N LEU A 69 -14.09 -6.45 14.90
CA LEU A 69 -14.40 -5.44 13.88
C LEU A 69 -14.46 -4.07 14.55
N CYS A 70 -13.82 -3.08 13.93
CA CYS A 70 -13.84 -1.69 14.38
C CYS A 70 -14.24 -0.76 13.24
N ASP A 71 -15.27 0.03 13.44
CA ASP A 71 -15.62 1.17 12.58
C ASP A 71 -16.27 2.27 13.43
N VAL A 72 -15.93 3.52 13.16
CA VAL A 72 -16.52 4.66 13.87
C VAL A 72 -17.99 4.86 13.52
N ASP A 73 -18.42 4.37 12.35
CA ASP A 73 -19.80 4.41 11.87
C ASP A 73 -20.49 3.09 12.19
N GLN A 74 -21.47 3.13 13.09
CA GLN A 74 -22.16 1.95 13.59
C GLN A 74 -22.97 1.24 12.49
N GLY A 75 -23.45 1.96 11.47
CA GLY A 75 -24.13 1.38 10.31
C GLY A 75 -23.20 0.51 9.48
N THR A 76 -21.98 0.99 9.23
CA THR A 76 -20.89 0.28 8.56
C THR A 76 -20.44 -0.93 9.37
N LEU A 77 -20.20 -0.74 10.67
CA LEU A 77 -19.84 -1.80 11.61
C LEU A 77 -20.90 -2.92 11.66
N ASN A 78 -22.18 -2.54 11.74
CA ASN A 78 -23.28 -3.50 11.73
C ASN A 78 -23.41 -4.23 10.41
N LYS A 79 -23.16 -3.54 9.29
CA LYS A 79 -23.17 -4.18 7.96
C LYS A 79 -22.11 -5.26 7.85
N LYS A 80 -20.87 -4.99 8.23
CA LYS A 80 -19.81 -6.01 8.22
C LYS A 80 -20.05 -7.10 9.26
N GLY A 81 -20.56 -6.73 10.44
CA GLY A 81 -20.90 -7.68 11.50
C GLY A 81 -21.97 -8.70 11.13
N ARG A 82 -22.72 -8.54 10.03
CA ARG A 82 -23.60 -9.60 9.51
C ARG A 82 -22.84 -10.73 8.83
N GLU A 83 -21.67 -10.44 8.27
CA GLU A 83 -20.78 -11.43 7.66
C GLU A 83 -19.97 -12.18 8.71
N PHE A 84 -19.62 -11.50 9.81
CA PHE A 84 -18.86 -12.06 10.94
C PHE A 84 -19.63 -11.87 12.25
N PRO A 85 -20.70 -12.67 12.48
CA PRO A 85 -21.60 -12.47 13.62
C PRO A 85 -20.94 -12.67 14.99
N ASP A 86 -19.88 -13.47 15.05
CA ASP A 86 -19.16 -13.78 16.30
C ASP A 86 -18.04 -12.77 16.62
N ALA A 87 -17.71 -11.86 15.69
CA ALA A 87 -16.68 -10.86 15.90
C ALA A 87 -17.16 -9.78 16.89
N ALA A 88 -16.35 -9.47 17.89
CA ALA A 88 -16.63 -8.37 18.80
C ALA A 88 -16.56 -7.03 18.05
N LYS A 89 -17.45 -6.10 18.37
CA LYS A 89 -17.64 -4.84 17.65
C LYS A 89 -17.19 -3.66 18.50
N PHE A 90 -16.45 -2.74 17.88
CA PHE A 90 -15.88 -1.56 18.54
C PHE A 90 -16.04 -0.32 17.65
N SER A 91 -16.18 0.85 18.26
CA SER A 91 -16.17 2.14 17.55
C SER A 91 -14.84 2.89 17.68
N ASP A 92 -13.89 2.32 18.43
CA ASP A 92 -12.55 2.86 18.65
C ASP A 92 -11.53 1.71 18.63
N PHE A 93 -10.53 1.81 17.77
CA PHE A 93 -9.54 0.75 17.64
C PHE A 93 -8.62 0.65 18.85
N ARG A 94 -8.45 1.74 19.62
CA ARG A 94 -7.62 1.73 20.83
C ARG A 94 -8.23 0.78 21.86
N GLU A 95 -9.55 0.90 22.09
CA GLU A 95 -10.30 -0.02 22.94
C GLU A 95 -10.28 -1.46 22.39
N MET A 96 -10.45 -1.61 21.07
CA MET A 96 -10.40 -2.94 20.44
C MET A 96 -9.04 -3.62 20.66
N LEU A 97 -7.94 -2.90 20.44
CA LEU A 97 -6.60 -3.42 20.62
C LEU A 97 -6.32 -3.72 22.10
N ASP A 98 -6.74 -2.86 23.03
CA ASP A 98 -6.58 -3.13 24.47
C ASP A 98 -7.33 -4.40 24.91
N ARG A 99 -8.48 -4.70 24.30
CA ARG A 99 -9.34 -5.85 24.67
C ARG A 99 -9.07 -7.15 23.89
N LEU A 100 -8.57 -7.05 22.66
CA LEU A 100 -8.36 -8.19 21.75
C LEU A 100 -6.91 -8.37 21.33
N GLY A 101 -6.00 -7.52 21.77
CA GLY A 101 -4.59 -7.58 21.42
C GLY A 101 -3.98 -8.94 21.72
N ASP A 102 -4.32 -9.58 22.82
CA ASP A 102 -3.84 -10.94 23.15
C ASP A 102 -4.50 -12.06 22.33
N LYS A 103 -5.60 -11.77 21.62
CA LYS A 103 -6.40 -12.74 20.86
C LYS A 103 -6.27 -12.62 19.35
N ALA A 104 -5.64 -11.55 18.86
CA ALA A 104 -5.40 -11.31 17.44
C ALA A 104 -3.93 -11.59 17.09
N ASP A 105 -3.68 -12.23 15.94
CA ASP A 105 -2.35 -12.34 15.34
C ASP A 105 -2.12 -11.24 14.29
N ILE A 106 -3.20 -10.87 13.59
CA ILE A 106 -3.23 -9.92 12.50
C ILE A 106 -4.07 -8.70 12.88
N VAL A 107 -3.63 -7.52 12.45
CA VAL A 107 -4.45 -6.31 12.43
C VAL A 107 -4.52 -5.79 11.00
N THR A 108 -5.74 -5.58 10.49
CA THR A 108 -5.95 -4.87 9.22
C THR A 108 -6.31 -3.42 9.49
N VAL A 109 -5.71 -2.48 8.75
CA VAL A 109 -5.96 -1.04 8.89
C VAL A 109 -6.39 -0.48 7.53
N SER A 110 -7.66 -0.07 7.44
CA SER A 110 -8.27 0.46 6.20
C SER A 110 -9.12 1.70 6.49
N THR A 111 -8.66 2.53 7.42
CA THR A 111 -9.27 3.80 7.83
C THR A 111 -8.88 4.94 6.88
N PRO A 112 -9.28 6.19 7.12
CA PRO A 112 -8.69 7.34 6.42
C PRO A 112 -7.19 7.52 6.74
N ASP A 113 -6.42 8.07 5.79
CA ASP A 113 -4.95 8.16 5.82
C ASP A 113 -4.39 8.63 7.17
N HIS A 114 -4.98 9.69 7.74
CA HIS A 114 -4.51 10.31 8.99
C HIS A 114 -4.52 9.39 10.22
N THR A 115 -5.21 8.25 10.21
CA THR A 115 -5.23 7.32 11.35
C THR A 115 -4.41 6.05 11.13
N HIS A 116 -3.87 5.84 9.92
CA HIS A 116 -3.12 4.62 9.57
C HIS A 116 -1.96 4.37 10.53
N ALA A 117 -1.09 5.38 10.71
CA ALA A 117 0.11 5.24 11.53
C ALA A 117 -0.22 4.95 13.00
N ALA A 118 -1.20 5.67 13.57
CA ALA A 118 -1.63 5.47 14.96
C ALA A 118 -2.10 4.04 15.23
N ALA A 119 -2.92 3.47 14.32
CA ALA A 119 -3.39 2.11 14.44
C ALA A 119 -2.29 1.07 14.18
N ALA A 120 -1.53 1.24 13.09
CA ALA A 120 -0.53 0.27 12.66
C ALA A 120 0.67 0.19 13.62
N VAL A 121 1.21 1.34 14.08
CA VAL A 121 2.33 1.36 15.02
C VAL A 121 1.94 0.71 16.35
N ARG A 122 0.74 1.01 16.87
CA ARG A 122 0.22 0.38 18.08
C ARG A 122 0.14 -1.14 17.93
N ALA A 123 -0.44 -1.62 16.82
CA ALA A 123 -0.52 -3.05 16.53
C ALA A 123 0.86 -3.73 16.42
N MET A 124 1.81 -3.13 15.70
CA MET A 124 3.17 -3.67 15.56
C MET A 124 3.91 -3.72 16.90
N ARG A 125 3.77 -2.69 17.75
CA ARG A 125 4.34 -2.68 19.12
C ARG A 125 3.77 -3.78 20.01
N MET A 126 2.53 -4.19 19.74
CA MET A 126 1.92 -5.38 20.35
C MET A 126 2.31 -6.70 19.66
N LYS A 127 3.32 -6.65 18.77
CA LYS A 127 3.85 -7.77 17.99
C LYS A 127 2.82 -8.41 17.06
N LYS A 128 1.91 -7.61 16.49
CA LYS A 128 0.90 -8.08 15.52
C LYS A 128 1.38 -7.87 14.11
N HIS A 129 1.05 -8.82 13.24
CA HIS A 129 1.25 -8.67 11.81
C HIS A 129 0.26 -7.63 11.27
N VAL A 130 0.73 -6.73 10.41
CA VAL A 130 -0.11 -5.60 9.97
C VAL A 130 -0.27 -5.57 8.46
N TYR A 131 -1.54 -5.58 8.04
CA TYR A 131 -1.93 -5.21 6.68
C TYR A 131 -2.52 -3.79 6.74
N CYS A 132 -1.94 -2.81 6.06
CA CYS A 132 -2.41 -1.42 6.09
C CYS A 132 -2.65 -0.89 4.69
N GLN A 133 -3.78 -0.23 4.44
CA GLN A 133 -4.08 0.35 3.12
C GLN A 133 -3.12 1.47 2.73
N LYS A 134 -3.06 1.73 1.42
CA LYS A 134 -2.34 2.85 0.83
C LYS A 134 -3.13 4.17 0.95
N PRO A 135 -2.46 5.33 0.92
CA PRO A 135 -1.03 5.48 1.21
C PRO A 135 -0.74 4.97 2.61
N LEU A 136 0.50 4.53 2.86
CA LEU A 136 0.78 3.87 4.14
C LEU A 136 0.48 4.79 5.34
N THR A 137 0.71 6.09 5.17
CA THR A 137 0.58 7.12 6.19
C THR A 137 0.14 8.45 5.60
N TRP A 138 -0.18 9.40 6.48
CA TRP A 138 -0.51 10.76 6.08
C TRP A 138 0.73 11.67 5.98
N SER A 139 1.75 11.45 6.83
CA SER A 139 3.00 12.23 6.78
C SER A 139 4.25 11.41 6.45
N ILE A 140 5.30 12.13 6.05
CA ILE A 140 6.63 11.61 5.76
C ILE A 140 7.26 11.01 7.03
N ALA A 141 7.19 11.73 8.17
CA ALA A 141 7.73 11.24 9.43
C ALA A 141 7.03 9.96 9.91
N GLU A 142 5.71 9.86 9.74
CA GLU A 142 4.95 8.64 10.02
C GLU A 142 5.40 7.47 9.14
N ALA A 143 5.64 7.70 7.85
CA ALA A 143 6.11 6.66 6.93
C ALA A 143 7.47 6.09 7.39
N ARG A 144 8.40 6.98 7.78
CA ARG A 144 9.69 6.60 8.36
C ARG A 144 9.51 5.83 9.67
N LYS A 145 8.66 6.33 10.58
CA LYS A 145 8.43 5.69 11.87
C LYS A 145 7.81 4.30 11.74
N MET A 146 6.87 4.10 10.82
CA MET A 146 6.27 2.79 10.57
C MET A 146 7.28 1.78 10.04
N ARG A 147 8.24 2.21 9.21
CA ARG A 147 9.35 1.35 8.76
C ARG A 147 10.25 0.92 9.91
N GLU A 148 10.68 1.87 10.72
CA GLU A 148 11.53 1.62 11.89
C GLU A 148 10.85 0.64 12.85
N VAL A 149 9.57 0.86 13.18
CA VAL A 149 8.84 -0.04 14.08
C VAL A 149 8.63 -1.42 13.45
N ALA A 150 8.39 -1.52 12.13
CA ALA A 150 8.30 -2.82 11.47
C ALA A 150 9.62 -3.60 11.56
N GLU A 151 10.75 -2.93 11.34
CA GLU A 151 12.09 -3.50 11.47
C GLU A 151 12.40 -3.90 12.92
N GLU A 152 12.18 -3.00 13.88
CA GLU A 152 12.37 -3.26 15.32
C GLU A 152 11.53 -4.43 15.82
N THR A 153 10.31 -4.58 15.30
CA THR A 153 9.37 -5.58 15.81
C THR A 153 9.52 -6.94 15.15
N GLY A 154 10.02 -6.99 13.91
CA GLY A 154 10.20 -8.20 13.11
C GLY A 154 8.89 -8.82 12.62
N VAL A 155 7.78 -8.09 12.72
CA VAL A 155 6.47 -8.59 12.27
C VAL A 155 6.34 -8.53 10.75
N VAL A 156 5.68 -9.51 10.15
CA VAL A 156 5.25 -9.43 8.74
C VAL A 156 4.31 -8.25 8.55
N THR A 157 4.60 -7.42 7.55
CA THR A 157 3.79 -6.27 7.16
C THR A 157 3.47 -6.28 5.68
N GLN A 158 2.36 -5.66 5.28
CA GLN A 158 1.96 -5.50 3.88
C GLN A 158 1.16 -4.20 3.72
N MET A 159 1.63 -3.29 2.87
CA MET A 159 0.82 -2.16 2.39
C MET A 159 -0.17 -2.66 1.33
N GLY A 160 -1.40 -2.15 1.35
CA GLY A 160 -2.49 -2.54 0.46
C GLY A 160 -2.37 -2.04 -0.97
N ASN A 161 -1.25 -2.35 -1.61
CA ASN A 161 -0.94 -2.04 -3.00
C ASN A 161 -1.14 -3.25 -3.94
N GLN A 162 -2.39 -3.50 -4.35
CA GLN A 162 -2.81 -4.77 -4.95
C GLN A 162 -2.02 -5.14 -6.21
N GLY A 163 -1.66 -4.16 -7.04
CA GLY A 163 -0.90 -4.39 -8.28
C GLY A 163 0.44 -5.09 -8.06
N THR A 164 1.06 -4.93 -6.87
CA THR A 164 2.33 -5.59 -6.51
C THR A 164 2.21 -7.12 -6.49
N SER A 165 1.00 -7.64 -6.33
CA SER A 165 0.71 -9.08 -6.29
C SER A 165 0.31 -9.66 -7.65
N GLU A 166 0.21 -8.82 -8.69
CA GLU A 166 -0.09 -9.25 -10.05
C GLU A 166 1.21 -9.59 -10.80
N ASP A 167 1.19 -10.71 -11.53
CA ASP A 167 2.37 -11.18 -12.26
C ASP A 167 2.80 -10.16 -13.32
N GLY A 168 1.85 -9.50 -13.99
CA GLY A 168 2.14 -8.51 -15.02
C GLY A 168 2.91 -7.29 -14.51
N LEU A 169 2.74 -6.88 -13.23
CA LEU A 169 3.57 -5.82 -12.65
C LEU A 169 5.01 -6.31 -12.49
N ARG A 170 5.16 -7.53 -11.94
CA ARG A 170 6.48 -8.13 -11.68
C ARG A 170 7.22 -8.37 -13.00
N GLU A 171 6.52 -8.80 -14.03
CA GLU A 171 7.04 -8.92 -15.40
C GLU A 171 7.47 -7.56 -15.98
N ALA A 172 6.64 -6.51 -15.86
CA ALA A 172 6.99 -5.18 -16.32
C ALA A 172 8.28 -4.66 -15.66
N VAL A 173 8.42 -4.88 -14.35
CA VAL A 173 9.63 -4.55 -13.60
C VAL A 173 10.86 -5.28 -14.14
N GLU A 174 10.74 -6.58 -14.40
CA GLU A 174 11.84 -7.38 -14.96
C GLU A 174 12.21 -6.96 -16.38
N VAL A 175 11.23 -6.64 -17.22
CA VAL A 175 11.45 -6.13 -18.58
C VAL A 175 12.27 -4.83 -18.54
N VAL A 176 11.93 -3.88 -17.68
CA VAL A 176 12.72 -2.65 -17.52
C VAL A 176 14.13 -2.97 -17.04
N ARG A 177 14.26 -3.81 -16.00
CA ARG A 177 15.55 -4.19 -15.42
C ARG A 177 16.44 -5.00 -16.37
N SER A 178 15.87 -5.67 -17.36
CA SER A 178 16.64 -6.37 -18.40
C SER A 178 17.34 -5.43 -19.39
N GLY A 179 17.01 -4.14 -19.37
CA GLY A 179 17.52 -3.15 -20.32
C GLY A 179 16.80 -3.16 -21.67
N ALA A 180 15.60 -3.76 -21.74
CA ALA A 180 14.78 -3.83 -22.96
C ALA A 180 14.53 -2.46 -23.60
N ILE A 181 14.29 -1.43 -22.77
CA ILE A 181 14.10 -0.05 -23.22
C ILE A 181 15.35 0.82 -23.02
N GLY A 182 16.49 0.24 -22.62
CA GLY A 182 17.73 0.96 -22.30
C GLY A 182 17.61 1.84 -21.05
N ASP A 183 18.51 2.83 -20.93
CA ASP A 183 18.52 3.77 -19.82
C ASP A 183 17.26 4.64 -19.84
N VAL A 184 16.50 4.65 -18.73
CA VAL A 184 15.28 5.44 -18.57
C VAL A 184 15.62 6.80 -17.98
N SER A 185 15.34 7.87 -18.72
CA SER A 185 15.60 9.26 -18.30
C SER A 185 14.35 9.98 -17.78
N GLU A 186 13.15 9.58 -18.25
CA GLU A 186 11.89 10.23 -17.91
C GLU A 186 10.78 9.22 -17.63
N VAL A 187 9.99 9.52 -16.61
CA VAL A 187 8.80 8.76 -16.23
C VAL A 187 7.62 9.74 -16.15
N HIS A 188 6.53 9.46 -16.85
CA HIS A 188 5.32 10.29 -16.83
C HIS A 188 4.14 9.48 -16.32
N ILE A 189 3.49 9.96 -15.27
CA ILE A 189 2.42 9.24 -14.57
C ILE A 189 1.26 10.18 -14.34
N TRP A 190 0.08 9.80 -14.80
CA TRP A 190 -1.12 10.59 -14.61
C TRP A 190 -2.24 9.75 -14.01
N SER A 191 -3.08 10.41 -13.22
CA SER A 191 -4.22 9.81 -12.54
C SER A 191 -5.53 10.46 -12.97
N ASN A 192 -6.58 9.66 -13.05
CA ASN A 192 -7.94 10.16 -13.23
C ASN A 192 -8.56 10.80 -11.98
N ARG A 193 -7.81 10.88 -10.88
CA ARG A 193 -8.22 11.52 -9.63
C ARG A 193 -8.03 13.04 -9.68
N PRO A 194 -8.70 13.80 -8.79
CA PRO A 194 -9.67 13.37 -7.78
C PRO A 194 -11.03 12.97 -8.38
N ILE A 195 -11.77 12.13 -7.66
CA ILE A 195 -13.21 11.87 -7.87
C ILE A 195 -14.06 12.25 -6.65
N TRP A 196 -13.46 13.03 -5.74
CA TRP A 196 -14.06 13.63 -4.55
C TRP A 196 -13.91 15.16 -4.65
N PRO A 197 -14.65 15.93 -3.84
CA PRO A 197 -14.47 17.39 -3.77
C PRO A 197 -13.07 17.76 -3.25
N GLN A 198 -12.38 18.66 -3.95
CA GLN A 198 -11.15 19.33 -3.49
C GLN A 198 -11.02 20.68 -4.21
N GLY A 199 -10.17 21.57 -3.71
CA GLY A 199 -10.07 22.96 -4.20
C GLY A 199 -11.14 23.88 -3.64
N GLN A 200 -11.59 23.63 -2.40
CA GLN A 200 -12.62 24.39 -1.70
C GLN A 200 -12.20 24.72 -0.26
N GLY A 201 -12.68 25.86 0.26
CA GLY A 201 -12.49 26.28 1.64
C GLY A 201 -13.32 25.46 2.64
N ARG A 202 -13.09 25.72 3.94
CA ARG A 202 -13.87 25.09 5.00
C ARG A 202 -15.29 25.70 5.03
N PRO A 203 -16.37 24.91 4.97
CA PRO A 203 -17.71 25.46 5.14
C PRO A 203 -17.90 25.98 6.57
N GLU A 204 -18.71 27.02 6.71
CA GLU A 204 -19.04 27.61 8.01
C GLU A 204 -19.95 26.72 8.88
N GLY A 205 -19.85 26.94 10.20
CA GLY A 205 -20.71 26.33 11.21
C GLY A 205 -20.44 24.85 11.48
N GLU A 206 -21.38 24.22 12.17
CA GLU A 206 -21.35 22.81 12.57
C GLU A 206 -22.74 22.19 12.42
N ASP A 207 -22.79 20.88 12.22
CA ASP A 207 -24.03 20.11 12.27
C ASP A 207 -23.99 19.17 13.50
N PRO A 208 -25.15 18.72 14.02
CA PRO A 208 -25.17 17.72 15.07
C PRO A 208 -24.46 16.44 14.64
N ILE A 209 -23.57 15.93 15.51
CA ILE A 209 -22.93 14.64 15.31
C ILE A 209 -24.00 13.54 15.41
N PRO A 210 -24.14 12.65 14.41
CA PRO A 210 -25.06 11.52 14.49
C PRO A 210 -24.74 10.61 15.69
N GLU A 211 -25.76 10.12 16.39
CA GLU A 211 -25.59 9.23 17.55
C GLU A 211 -24.84 7.93 17.20
N ASP A 212 -24.90 7.53 15.93
CA ASP A 212 -24.28 6.32 15.39
C ASP A 212 -22.88 6.56 14.80
N LEU A 213 -22.27 7.73 15.04
CA LEU A 213 -20.93 8.10 14.59
C LEU A 213 -20.03 8.53 15.76
N ASN A 214 -18.96 7.78 16.00
CA ASN A 214 -17.90 8.19 16.92
C ASN A 214 -16.97 9.23 16.27
N TRP A 215 -17.38 10.49 16.30
CA TRP A 215 -16.64 11.59 15.67
C TRP A 215 -15.26 11.84 16.32
N GLU A 216 -15.13 11.66 17.63
CA GLU A 216 -13.85 11.84 18.33
C GLU A 216 -12.79 10.86 17.79
N ALA A 217 -13.17 9.59 17.69
CA ALA A 217 -12.30 8.55 17.16
C ALA A 217 -12.05 8.71 15.66
N TRP A 218 -13.03 9.24 14.92
CA TRP A 218 -12.87 9.54 13.49
C TRP A 218 -11.86 10.66 13.24
N ILE A 219 -11.89 11.74 14.03
CA ILE A 219 -10.91 12.85 13.92
C ILE A 219 -9.49 12.35 14.20
N GLY A 220 -9.35 11.39 15.12
CA GLY A 220 -8.08 10.72 15.33
C GLY A 220 -6.97 11.68 15.79
N PRO A 221 -5.75 11.56 15.24
CA PRO A 221 -4.62 12.44 15.58
C PRO A 221 -4.75 13.87 15.03
N SER A 222 -5.67 14.13 14.10
CA SER A 222 -5.81 15.45 13.47
C SER A 222 -6.36 16.50 14.45
N PRO A 223 -6.10 17.80 14.27
CA PRO A 223 -6.73 18.85 15.09
C PRO A 223 -8.25 18.69 15.17
N MET A 224 -8.83 18.95 16.36
CA MET A 224 -10.27 18.81 16.55
C MET A 224 -11.02 19.74 15.60
N ARG A 225 -12.06 19.21 14.97
CA ARG A 225 -12.85 19.92 13.97
C ARG A 225 -14.34 19.66 14.18
N PRO A 226 -15.21 20.68 13.99
CA PRO A 226 -16.65 20.46 14.04
C PRO A 226 -17.11 19.47 12.98
N PHE A 227 -18.09 18.64 13.34
CA PHE A 227 -18.74 17.78 12.37
C PHE A 227 -19.55 18.61 11.38
N LYS A 228 -19.50 18.21 10.11
CA LYS A 228 -20.31 18.78 9.05
C LYS A 228 -20.75 17.69 8.09
N LYS A 229 -22.06 17.53 7.92
CA LYS A 229 -22.66 16.42 7.19
C LYS A 229 -22.25 16.44 5.72
N GLY A 230 -21.70 15.32 5.25
CA GLY A 230 -21.30 15.13 3.84
C GLY A 230 -20.00 15.84 3.44
N ILE A 231 -19.30 16.50 4.37
CA ILE A 231 -18.09 17.27 4.04
C ILE A 231 -16.81 16.44 4.17
N TYR A 232 -16.71 15.62 5.22
CA TYR A 232 -15.49 14.85 5.52
C TYR A 232 -15.72 13.35 5.44
N HIS A 233 -16.51 12.81 6.37
CA HIS A 233 -16.89 11.40 6.42
C HIS A 233 -17.94 11.06 5.33
N ALA A 234 -17.90 9.92 4.65
CA ALA A 234 -16.93 8.82 4.78
C ALA A 234 -15.85 8.78 3.67
N PHE A 235 -16.00 9.60 2.63
CA PHE A 235 -15.18 9.52 1.40
C PHE A 235 -14.41 10.80 1.07
N ASN A 236 -14.99 11.96 1.40
CA ASN A 236 -14.51 13.27 0.97
C ASN A 236 -13.25 13.74 1.71
N TRP A 237 -12.92 13.12 2.84
CA TRP A 237 -11.70 13.35 3.64
C TRP A 237 -10.41 13.37 2.81
N ARG A 238 -10.36 12.66 1.67
CA ARG A 238 -9.20 12.60 0.76
C ARG A 238 -8.71 13.97 0.29
N GLY A 239 -9.65 14.90 0.08
CA GLY A 239 -9.35 16.25 -0.37
C GLY A 239 -8.82 17.17 0.73
N TRP A 240 -9.00 16.82 2.00
CA TRP A 240 -8.71 17.69 3.14
C TRP A 240 -7.32 17.43 3.70
N THR A 241 -6.56 18.50 3.91
CA THR A 241 -5.16 18.45 4.33
C THR A 241 -4.99 17.80 5.70
N ASP A 242 -5.97 17.93 6.60
CA ASP A 242 -5.92 17.29 7.92
C ASP A 242 -6.15 15.78 7.89
N PHE A 243 -6.82 15.24 6.86
CA PHE A 243 -7.33 13.86 6.89
C PHE A 243 -6.77 12.96 5.80
N GLY A 244 -6.51 13.52 4.62
CA GLY A 244 -6.04 12.80 3.45
C GLY A 244 -4.78 13.42 2.86
N THR A 245 -4.39 12.85 1.72
CA THR A 245 -3.14 13.19 1.02
C THR A 245 -3.39 13.61 -0.43
N GLY A 246 -4.63 14.03 -0.75
CA GLY A 246 -5.00 14.50 -2.08
C GLY A 246 -4.94 13.39 -3.13
N ALA A 247 -5.02 13.78 -4.41
CA ALA A 247 -4.94 12.83 -5.52
C ALA A 247 -3.56 12.15 -5.61
N LEU A 248 -2.49 12.91 -5.34
CA LEU A 248 -1.12 12.41 -5.31
C LEU A 248 -0.96 11.25 -4.32
N GLY A 249 -1.15 11.50 -3.02
CA GLY A 249 -0.93 10.46 -2.01
C GLY A 249 -1.93 9.30 -2.13
N ASP A 250 -3.19 9.58 -2.52
CA ASP A 250 -4.17 8.51 -2.75
C ASP A 250 -3.73 7.58 -3.89
N MET A 251 -3.29 8.08 -5.05
CA MET A 251 -3.08 7.20 -6.21
C MET A 251 -1.64 6.89 -6.58
N ALA A 252 -0.67 7.76 -6.26
CA ALA A 252 0.70 7.55 -6.73
C ALA A 252 1.29 6.25 -6.20
N CYS A 253 0.96 5.83 -4.98
CA CYS A 253 1.42 4.53 -4.46
C CYS A 253 0.96 3.33 -5.31
N HIS A 254 -0.15 3.45 -6.06
CA HIS A 254 -0.55 2.47 -7.08
C HIS A 254 0.16 2.73 -8.41
N THR A 255 -0.13 3.88 -9.04
CA THR A 255 0.22 4.15 -10.43
C THR A 255 1.74 4.22 -10.66
N THR A 256 2.50 4.58 -9.62
CA THR A 256 3.97 4.70 -9.67
C THR A 256 4.70 3.45 -9.19
N ASN A 257 3.99 2.45 -8.67
CA ASN A 257 4.58 1.26 -8.05
C ASN A 257 5.55 0.51 -9.00
N MET A 258 5.10 0.25 -10.23
CA MET A 258 5.92 -0.43 -11.25
C MET A 258 7.18 0.39 -11.58
N PRO A 259 7.10 1.67 -11.97
CA PRO A 259 8.29 2.50 -12.21
C PRO A 259 9.23 2.57 -11.00
N VAL A 260 8.70 2.76 -9.79
CA VAL A 260 9.50 2.89 -8.56
C VAL A 260 10.24 1.60 -8.27
N MET A 261 9.57 0.45 -8.38
CA MET A 261 10.21 -0.85 -8.22
C MET A 261 11.25 -1.12 -9.31
N ALA A 262 10.95 -0.77 -10.57
CA ALA A 262 11.85 -1.00 -11.69
C ALA A 262 13.14 -0.18 -11.60
N LEU A 263 13.03 1.09 -11.18
CA LEU A 263 14.09 2.10 -11.32
C LEU A 263 14.66 2.59 -9.97
N ASN A 264 14.26 1.99 -8.84
CA ASN A 264 14.65 2.43 -7.50
C ASN A 264 14.42 3.95 -7.29
N LEU A 265 13.23 4.44 -7.67
CA LEU A 265 12.85 5.86 -7.52
C LEU A 265 12.48 6.19 -6.07
N PHE A 266 13.42 6.01 -5.15
CA PHE A 266 13.32 6.44 -3.76
C PHE A 266 14.17 7.67 -3.52
N ASP A 267 13.85 8.43 -2.48
CA ASP A 267 14.68 9.53 -1.97
C ASP A 267 14.99 10.58 -3.06
N ALA A 268 13.94 11.17 -3.63
CA ALA A 268 14.09 12.24 -4.62
C ALA A 268 15.01 13.36 -4.09
N MET A 269 15.92 13.85 -4.93
CA MET A 269 16.84 14.94 -4.57
C MET A 269 16.12 16.29 -4.53
N ALA A 270 15.05 16.42 -5.31
CA ALA A 270 14.24 17.62 -5.34
C ALA A 270 12.85 17.34 -5.90
N VAL A 271 11.90 18.18 -5.51
CA VAL A 271 10.54 18.21 -6.05
C VAL A 271 10.17 19.64 -6.43
N THR A 272 9.56 19.81 -7.60
CA THR A 272 9.11 21.12 -8.12
C THR A 272 7.64 21.03 -8.52
N PRO A 273 6.75 21.89 -7.99
CA PRO A 273 5.40 22.02 -8.50
C PRO A 273 5.44 22.72 -9.86
N LEU A 274 5.10 22.00 -10.93
CA LEU A 274 5.05 22.52 -12.30
C LEU A 274 3.71 23.20 -12.61
N LYS A 275 2.63 22.68 -12.00
CA LYS A 275 1.32 23.31 -11.99
C LYS A 275 0.76 23.22 -10.59
N ASN A 276 0.55 24.35 -9.94
CA ASN A 276 0.02 24.36 -8.58
C ASN A 276 -0.80 25.61 -8.29
N PRO A 277 -2.15 25.53 -8.37
CA PRO A 277 -3.05 26.58 -7.90
C PRO A 277 -2.93 26.89 -6.39
N GLY A 278 -2.20 26.05 -5.64
CA GLY A 278 -2.05 26.14 -4.20
C GLY A 278 -3.19 25.46 -3.44
N LEU A 279 -3.01 25.32 -2.13
CA LEU A 279 -4.06 24.83 -1.25
C LEU A 279 -5.14 25.89 -1.08
N THR A 280 -6.41 25.51 -1.19
CA THR A 280 -7.52 26.43 -0.97
C THR A 280 -7.66 26.69 0.52
N GLU A 281 -7.34 27.92 0.96
CA GLU A 281 -7.39 28.37 2.37
C GLU A 281 -6.57 27.49 3.34
N GLY A 282 -5.60 26.72 2.83
CA GLY A 282 -4.86 25.72 3.60
C GLY A 282 -5.65 24.45 3.95
N GLU A 283 -6.92 24.37 3.53
CA GLU A 283 -7.88 23.34 3.92
C GLU A 283 -7.90 22.12 3.00
N THR A 284 -7.82 22.35 1.69
CA THR A 284 -7.90 21.27 0.70
C THR A 284 -6.80 21.35 -0.35
N TYR A 285 -6.45 20.18 -0.89
CA TYR A 285 -5.52 20.04 -2.01
C TYR A 285 -6.07 20.67 -3.30
N PRO A 286 -5.20 21.15 -4.21
CA PRO A 286 -5.63 21.80 -5.45
C PRO A 286 -6.45 20.84 -6.33
N ALA A 287 -7.43 21.37 -7.07
CA ALA A 287 -8.27 20.56 -7.97
C ALA A 287 -7.49 19.87 -9.10
N SER A 288 -6.34 20.44 -9.50
CA SER A 288 -5.36 19.81 -10.37
C SER A 288 -3.94 20.23 -10.04
N SER A 289 -2.99 19.34 -10.30
CA SER A 289 -1.58 19.61 -10.11
C SER A 289 -0.70 18.84 -11.10
N ALA A 290 0.51 19.37 -11.30
CA ALA A 290 1.60 18.65 -11.93
C ALA A 290 2.88 18.87 -11.13
N LEU A 291 3.65 17.80 -10.92
CA LEU A 291 4.88 17.82 -10.12
C LEU A 291 6.02 17.18 -10.90
N LEU A 292 7.24 17.64 -10.65
CA LEU A 292 8.48 17.03 -11.11
C LEU A 292 9.29 16.58 -9.91
N PHE A 293 9.58 15.29 -9.83
CA PHE A 293 10.55 14.69 -8.93
C PHE A 293 11.86 14.46 -9.68
N GLU A 294 12.96 14.88 -9.09
CA GLU A 294 14.31 14.70 -9.63
C GLU A 294 15.05 13.68 -8.78
N PHE A 295 15.81 12.81 -9.44
CA PHE A 295 16.59 11.77 -8.78
C PHE A 295 17.97 11.68 -9.45
N SER A 296 19.01 11.50 -8.63
CA SER A 296 20.39 11.34 -9.10
C SER A 296 20.57 10.00 -9.82
N GLU A 297 21.80 9.70 -10.25
CA GLU A 297 22.19 8.32 -10.49
C GLU A 297 21.96 7.46 -9.23
N ARG A 298 21.57 6.19 -9.41
CA ARG A 298 21.27 5.25 -8.31
C ARG A 298 21.66 3.83 -8.72
N ASP A 299 22.67 3.27 -8.07
CA ASP A 299 23.11 1.87 -8.27
C ASP A 299 23.26 1.46 -9.75
N GLY A 300 23.90 2.31 -10.57
CA GLY A 300 24.09 2.07 -12.00
C GLY A 300 22.89 2.40 -12.89
N LEU A 301 21.79 2.91 -12.33
CA LEU A 301 20.67 3.48 -13.06
C LEU A 301 20.90 4.97 -13.30
N ALA A 302 20.62 5.43 -14.52
CA ALA A 302 20.77 6.81 -14.93
C ALA A 302 19.94 7.79 -14.07
N PRO A 303 20.35 9.07 -13.97
CA PRO A 303 19.49 10.13 -13.45
C PRO A 303 18.14 10.11 -14.17
N CYS A 304 17.05 10.32 -13.43
CA CYS A 304 15.72 10.27 -14.02
C CYS A 304 14.79 11.31 -13.41
N LYS A 305 13.97 11.90 -14.28
CA LYS A 305 12.89 12.80 -13.95
C LYS A 305 11.58 12.04 -13.90
N PHE A 306 10.83 12.22 -12.83
CA PHE A 306 9.50 11.64 -12.69
C PHE A 306 8.47 12.76 -12.61
N TYR A 307 7.61 12.81 -13.62
CA TYR A 307 6.48 13.72 -13.74
C TYR A 307 5.18 13.08 -13.25
N TRP A 308 4.50 13.75 -12.34
CA TRP A 308 3.17 13.41 -11.87
C TRP A 308 2.13 14.41 -12.41
N TYR A 309 0.95 13.90 -12.75
CA TYR A 309 -0.20 14.69 -13.22
C TYR A 309 -1.50 14.20 -12.58
N ASP A 310 -2.30 15.10 -12.03
CA ASP A 310 -3.65 14.79 -11.56
C ASP A 310 -4.65 15.90 -11.91
N GLY A 311 -5.91 15.73 -11.53
CA GLY A 311 -6.94 16.74 -11.79
C GLY A 311 -7.36 16.89 -13.25
N GLY A 312 -6.86 16.03 -14.14
CA GLY A 312 -7.07 16.12 -15.58
C GLY A 312 -5.85 16.65 -16.34
N GLU A 313 -4.77 17.03 -15.65
CA GLU A 313 -3.48 17.24 -16.28
C GLU A 313 -2.99 15.95 -16.97
N LEU A 314 -2.22 16.12 -18.04
CA LEU A 314 -1.74 15.05 -18.90
C LEU A 314 -0.28 15.33 -19.28
N PRO A 315 0.50 14.30 -19.65
CA PRO A 315 1.78 14.49 -20.31
C PRO A 315 1.65 15.34 -21.59
N GLY A 316 2.76 15.94 -22.00
CA GLY A 316 2.82 16.73 -23.24
C GLY A 316 2.56 15.88 -24.48
N ASP A 317 2.26 16.55 -25.59
CA ASP A 317 1.88 15.90 -26.85
C ASP A 317 3.00 14.99 -27.40
N GLU A 318 4.25 15.30 -27.13
CA GLU A 318 5.42 14.49 -27.47
C GLU A 318 5.40 13.11 -26.81
N VAL A 319 4.91 13.01 -25.57
CA VAL A 319 4.72 11.73 -24.87
C VAL A 319 3.45 11.05 -25.40
N VAL A 320 2.35 11.79 -25.51
CA VAL A 320 1.05 11.25 -25.94
C VAL A 320 1.12 10.63 -27.34
N ARG A 321 1.85 11.25 -28.29
CA ARG A 321 1.99 10.75 -29.66
C ARG A 321 2.70 9.40 -29.77
N GLN A 322 3.48 9.01 -28.76
CA GLN A 322 4.14 7.70 -28.72
C GLN A 322 3.18 6.58 -28.31
N LEU A 323 2.06 6.91 -27.65
CA LEU A 323 1.13 5.93 -27.10
C LEU A 323 0.32 5.23 -28.20
N PRO A 324 -0.27 4.04 -27.93
CA PRO A 324 -1.15 3.38 -28.89
C PRO A 324 -2.30 4.31 -29.33
N ALA A 325 -2.67 4.28 -30.62
CA ALA A 325 -3.73 5.14 -31.18
C ALA A 325 -5.07 5.05 -30.42
N SER A 326 -5.40 3.86 -29.90
CA SER A 326 -6.58 3.66 -29.06
C SER A 326 -6.52 4.46 -27.75
N PHE A 327 -5.33 4.63 -27.17
CA PHE A 327 -5.12 5.42 -25.96
C PHE A 327 -5.04 6.92 -26.28
N GLN A 328 -4.40 7.31 -27.39
CA GLN A 328 -4.45 8.69 -27.88
C GLN A 328 -5.89 9.19 -28.04
N LYS A 329 -6.79 8.34 -28.57
CA LYS A 329 -8.23 8.65 -28.65
C LYS A 329 -8.86 8.91 -27.28
N ARG A 330 -8.49 8.14 -26.25
CA ARG A 330 -8.99 8.36 -24.87
C ARG A 330 -8.47 9.69 -24.30
N VAL A 331 -7.21 10.02 -24.56
CA VAL A 331 -6.62 11.31 -24.18
C VAL A 331 -7.35 12.46 -24.87
N GLN A 332 -7.64 12.34 -26.17
CA GLN A 332 -8.40 13.34 -26.91
C GLN A 332 -9.82 13.49 -26.34
N GLN A 333 -10.50 12.39 -26.04
CA GLN A 333 -11.82 12.42 -25.40
C GLN A 333 -11.78 13.12 -24.04
N GLN A 334 -10.75 12.88 -23.22
CA GLN A 334 -10.57 13.61 -21.95
C GLN A 334 -10.40 15.12 -22.18
N ARG A 335 -9.60 15.53 -23.17
CA ARG A 335 -9.40 16.95 -23.53
C ARG A 335 -10.70 17.62 -24.00
N GLU A 336 -11.62 16.85 -24.57
CA GLU A 336 -12.96 17.28 -24.99
C GLU A 336 -14.01 17.23 -23.87
N GLY A 337 -13.59 17.01 -22.61
CA GLY A 337 -14.48 16.96 -21.44
C GLY A 337 -15.03 15.56 -21.11
N GLY A 338 -14.49 14.52 -21.74
CA GLY A 338 -14.79 13.12 -21.43
C GLY A 338 -14.12 12.61 -20.16
N ASN A 339 -14.24 11.30 -19.93
CA ASN A 339 -13.71 10.66 -18.72
C ASN A 339 -12.17 10.76 -18.64
N LYS A 340 -11.69 11.16 -17.46
CA LYS A 340 -10.25 11.18 -17.15
C LYS A 340 -9.66 9.77 -17.21
N THR A 341 -8.42 9.69 -17.67
CA THR A 341 -7.65 8.44 -17.78
C THR A 341 -6.54 8.38 -16.73
N SER A 342 -5.97 7.20 -16.54
CA SER A 342 -4.73 7.00 -15.78
C SER A 342 -3.72 6.26 -16.66
N GLY A 343 -2.43 6.39 -16.34
CA GLY A 343 -1.39 5.60 -16.97
C GLY A 343 0.01 6.00 -16.53
N SER A 344 0.98 5.20 -16.97
CA SER A 344 2.41 5.39 -16.70
C SER A 344 3.22 5.14 -17.96
N VAL A 345 4.21 5.98 -18.23
CA VAL A 345 5.13 5.90 -19.37
C VAL A 345 6.56 6.02 -18.86
N LEU A 346 7.43 5.10 -19.26
CA LEU A 346 8.88 5.15 -19.02
C LEU A 346 9.56 5.36 -20.37
N ILE A 347 10.26 6.47 -20.52
CA ILE A 347 10.98 6.84 -21.75
C ILE A 347 12.44 6.40 -21.60
N GLY A 348 12.81 5.37 -22.36
CA GLY A 348 14.14 4.82 -22.40
C GLY A 348 14.89 5.10 -23.69
N SER A 349 16.21 5.02 -23.64
CA SER A 349 17.10 5.25 -24.80
C SER A 349 16.91 4.28 -25.98
N LYS A 350 16.26 3.13 -25.77
CA LYS A 350 16.00 2.11 -26.81
C LYS A 350 14.50 1.89 -27.08
N GLY A 351 13.62 2.56 -26.35
CA GLY A 351 12.18 2.38 -26.49
C GLY A 351 11.41 2.92 -25.28
N THR A 352 10.10 2.73 -25.31
CA THR A 352 9.19 3.22 -24.29
C THR A 352 8.38 2.07 -23.71
N LEU A 353 8.27 2.00 -22.38
CA LEU A 353 7.29 1.13 -21.73
C LEU A 353 6.06 1.95 -21.33
N PHE A 354 4.88 1.47 -21.69
CA PHE A 354 3.61 2.11 -21.40
C PHE A 354 2.65 1.17 -20.65
N SER A 355 2.10 1.62 -19.52
CA SER A 355 0.99 0.96 -18.82
C SER A 355 -0.28 1.84 -18.86
N PRO A 356 -1.44 1.30 -19.28
CA PRO A 356 -2.67 2.06 -19.50
C PRO A 356 -3.61 2.15 -18.28
N ASP A 357 -3.14 1.75 -17.10
CA ASP A 357 -3.91 1.65 -15.87
C ASP A 357 -3.10 2.01 -14.61
N ASP A 358 -3.76 1.97 -13.45
CA ASP A 358 -3.18 2.35 -12.15
C ASP A 358 -2.34 1.24 -11.49
N TYR A 359 -2.34 0.02 -12.02
CA TYR A 359 -1.73 -1.12 -11.34
C TYR A 359 -0.43 -1.58 -11.97
N GLY A 360 -0.09 -1.10 -13.17
CA GLY A 360 1.14 -1.52 -13.85
C GLY A 360 1.13 -2.99 -14.27
N ALA A 361 0.00 -3.68 -14.13
CA ALA A 361 -0.14 -5.11 -14.41
C ALA A 361 -0.32 -5.41 -15.90
N LYS A 362 -0.61 -4.39 -16.71
CA LYS A 362 -0.60 -4.46 -18.17
C LYS A 362 0.41 -3.46 -18.70
N TYR A 363 1.24 -3.87 -19.65
CA TYR A 363 2.22 -2.99 -20.27
C TYR A 363 2.36 -3.27 -21.77
N TYR A 364 2.94 -2.30 -22.47
CA TYR A 364 3.30 -2.36 -23.89
C TYR A 364 4.70 -1.79 -24.07
N LEU A 365 5.50 -2.43 -24.91
CA LEU A 365 6.76 -1.88 -25.41
C LEU A 365 6.51 -1.17 -26.74
N LEU A 366 7.10 0.02 -26.89
CA LEU A 366 6.83 0.95 -27.99
C LEU A 366 8.15 1.50 -28.57
N PRO A 367 8.22 1.73 -29.89
CA PRO A 367 7.20 1.40 -30.89
C PRO A 367 7.09 -0.12 -31.08
N LYS A 368 5.87 -0.64 -31.33
CA LYS A 368 5.62 -2.11 -31.25
C LYS A 368 6.45 -2.90 -32.25
N GLU A 369 6.78 -2.26 -33.37
CA GLU A 369 7.53 -2.81 -34.49
C GLU A 369 8.96 -3.21 -34.08
N ASP A 370 9.54 -2.51 -33.10
CA ASP A 370 10.90 -2.77 -32.61
C ASP A 370 10.94 -3.96 -31.61
N PHE A 371 9.78 -4.42 -31.14
CA PHE A 371 9.64 -5.46 -30.12
C PHE A 371 8.85 -6.69 -30.58
N VAL A 372 8.68 -6.89 -31.89
CA VAL A 372 7.91 -8.03 -32.45
C VAL A 372 8.51 -9.38 -32.04
N ASP A 373 9.85 -9.48 -32.04
CA ASP A 373 10.59 -10.68 -31.65
C ASP A 373 11.13 -10.61 -30.21
N TYR A 374 10.68 -9.62 -29.43
CA TYR A 374 11.12 -9.47 -28.04
C TYR A 374 10.52 -10.57 -27.17
N HIS A 375 11.38 -11.22 -26.40
CA HIS A 375 10.99 -12.21 -25.40
C HIS A 375 11.29 -11.63 -24.01
N PRO A 376 10.32 -11.61 -23.08
CA PRO A 376 10.57 -11.20 -21.70
C PRO A 376 11.71 -12.01 -21.07
N PRO A 377 12.47 -11.41 -20.14
CA PRO A 377 13.51 -12.13 -19.40
C PRO A 377 12.90 -13.24 -18.54
N GLU A 378 13.74 -14.19 -18.11
CA GLU A 378 13.33 -15.16 -17.10
C GLU A 378 12.87 -14.45 -15.81
N PRO A 379 11.79 -14.93 -15.16
CA PRO A 379 11.31 -14.34 -13.92
C PRO A 379 12.39 -14.30 -12.83
N THR A 380 12.61 -13.12 -12.25
CA THR A 380 13.53 -12.91 -11.11
C THR A 380 12.80 -12.49 -9.84
N LEU A 381 11.61 -11.90 -9.98
CA LEU A 381 10.70 -11.62 -8.88
C LEU A 381 9.84 -12.86 -8.63
N PRO A 382 9.56 -13.19 -7.35
CA PRO A 382 8.76 -14.35 -7.03
C PRO A 382 7.37 -14.21 -7.65
N ARG A 383 6.71 -15.31 -7.99
CA ARG A 383 5.33 -15.31 -8.50
C ARG A 383 4.40 -15.86 -7.42
N ILE A 384 3.17 -15.35 -7.36
CA ILE A 384 2.18 -15.85 -6.40
C ILE A 384 1.44 -17.03 -7.04
N PRO A 385 1.52 -18.24 -6.48
CA PRO A 385 0.89 -19.43 -7.06
C PRO A 385 -0.63 -19.44 -6.92
N TYR A 386 -1.19 -18.53 -6.11
CA TYR A 386 -2.62 -18.42 -5.90
C TYR A 386 -3.32 -17.74 -7.09
N ASN A 387 -4.13 -18.50 -7.82
CA ASN A 387 -4.84 -18.01 -9.00
C ASN A 387 -6.14 -17.29 -8.61
N SER A 388 -6.06 -16.00 -8.32
CA SER A 388 -7.20 -15.13 -7.99
C SER A 388 -6.94 -13.68 -8.42
N GLY A 389 -7.84 -12.76 -8.10
CA GLY A 389 -7.63 -11.33 -8.33
C GLY A 389 -6.47 -10.76 -7.52
N GLY A 390 -5.89 -9.64 -7.96
CA GLY A 390 -4.73 -9.01 -7.33
C GLY A 390 -4.93 -8.73 -5.83
N ASP A 391 -6.15 -8.35 -5.43
CA ASP A 391 -6.47 -8.11 -4.03
C ASP A 391 -6.42 -9.38 -3.18
N GLN A 392 -7.05 -10.49 -3.62
CA GLN A 392 -6.99 -11.77 -2.91
C GLN A 392 -5.57 -12.35 -2.92
N ARG A 393 -4.85 -12.23 -4.03
CA ARG A 393 -3.43 -12.63 -4.14
C ARG A 393 -2.56 -11.92 -3.11
N GLN A 394 -2.82 -10.64 -2.85
CA GLN A 394 -2.09 -9.89 -1.85
C GLN A 394 -2.36 -10.37 -0.41
N LYS A 395 -3.60 -10.75 -0.10
CA LYS A 395 -3.95 -11.33 1.21
C LYS A 395 -3.33 -12.72 1.36
N TRP A 396 -3.36 -13.52 0.30
CA TRP A 396 -2.68 -14.80 0.26
C TRP A 396 -1.19 -14.64 0.54
N GLU A 397 -0.49 -13.72 -0.16
CA GLU A 397 0.94 -13.48 0.05
C GLU A 397 1.24 -13.10 1.52
N PHE A 398 0.44 -12.18 2.08
CA PHE A 398 0.59 -11.74 3.46
C PHE A 398 0.38 -12.87 4.48
N VAL A 399 -0.72 -13.62 4.36
CA VAL A 399 -1.04 -14.70 5.30
C VAL A 399 -0.05 -15.88 5.18
N ASN A 400 0.39 -16.23 3.97
CA ASN A 400 1.35 -17.31 3.79
C ASN A 400 2.77 -16.89 4.18
N ALA A 401 3.13 -15.60 4.09
CA ALA A 401 4.36 -15.09 4.68
C ALA A 401 4.36 -15.22 6.22
N ILE A 402 3.22 -14.96 6.88
CA ILE A 402 3.06 -15.15 8.33
C ILE A 402 3.20 -16.63 8.73
N LYS A 403 2.58 -17.54 7.97
CA LYS A 403 2.66 -18.99 8.22
C LYS A 403 4.05 -19.56 7.95
N GLY A 404 4.91 -18.84 7.22
CA GLY A 404 6.18 -19.35 6.72
C GLY A 404 6.06 -20.23 5.46
N ASP A 405 4.86 -20.31 4.88
CA ASP A 405 4.55 -21.12 3.69
C ASP A 405 4.96 -20.41 2.37
N TYR A 406 5.31 -19.13 2.45
CA TYR A 406 5.81 -18.35 1.31
C TYR A 406 7.11 -17.62 1.68
N ALA A 407 8.23 -18.32 1.44
CA ALA A 407 9.58 -17.87 1.80
C ALA A 407 9.98 -16.48 1.26
N PRO A 408 9.57 -16.03 0.06
CA PRO A 408 9.93 -14.69 -0.42
C PRO A 408 9.39 -13.54 0.44
N GLY A 409 8.38 -13.79 1.28
CA GLY A 409 7.74 -12.76 2.07
C GLY A 409 6.86 -11.81 1.24
N THR A 410 6.50 -10.68 1.82
CA THR A 410 5.60 -9.70 1.20
C THR A 410 6.35 -8.69 0.34
N MET A 411 5.94 -8.55 -0.93
CA MET A 411 6.62 -7.65 -1.87
C MET A 411 6.29 -6.17 -1.65
N SER A 412 5.17 -5.88 -0.98
CA SER A 412 4.79 -4.51 -0.56
C SER A 412 4.89 -4.35 0.96
N ASN A 413 5.87 -4.99 1.61
CA ASN A 413 6.16 -4.79 3.04
C ASN A 413 6.44 -3.32 3.39
N PHE A 414 6.38 -2.96 4.68
CA PHE A 414 6.54 -1.56 5.08
C PHE A 414 7.92 -0.98 4.78
N GLY A 415 8.98 -1.78 4.70
CA GLY A 415 10.29 -1.32 4.23
C GLY A 415 10.22 -0.74 2.81
N TYR A 416 9.50 -1.42 1.91
CA TYR A 416 9.23 -0.93 0.54
C TYR A 416 8.11 0.15 0.52
N GLY A 417 6.92 -0.20 1.00
CA GLY A 417 5.72 0.65 0.92
C GLY A 417 5.87 1.97 1.69
N GLY A 418 6.63 1.95 2.79
CA GLY A 418 6.99 3.14 3.53
C GLY A 418 7.94 4.05 2.75
N ARG A 419 8.97 3.53 2.08
CA ARG A 419 9.86 4.37 1.22
C ARG A 419 9.13 4.94 0.03
N LEU A 420 8.24 4.15 -0.59
CA LEU A 420 7.37 4.61 -1.66
C LEU A 420 6.48 5.77 -1.17
N THR A 421 5.76 5.57 -0.05
CA THR A 421 4.90 6.61 0.54
C THR A 421 5.71 7.85 0.92
N GLU A 422 6.84 7.68 1.59
CA GLU A 422 7.73 8.76 2.01
C GLU A 422 8.19 9.62 0.82
N THR A 423 8.58 8.98 -0.29
CA THR A 423 9.00 9.66 -1.51
C THR A 423 7.86 10.46 -2.14
N ILE A 424 6.67 9.88 -2.22
CA ILE A 424 5.49 10.53 -2.81
C ILE A 424 5.04 11.73 -1.99
N LEU A 425 5.02 11.62 -0.66
CA LEU A 425 4.50 12.67 0.21
C LEU A 425 5.37 13.94 0.22
N ILE A 426 6.60 13.91 -0.30
CA ILE A 426 7.38 15.13 -0.58
C ILE A 426 6.64 16.01 -1.60
N GLY A 427 5.91 15.42 -2.55
CA GLY A 427 5.07 16.17 -3.47
C GLY A 427 3.90 16.87 -2.77
N ASN A 428 3.31 16.28 -1.74
CA ASN A 428 2.29 16.96 -0.93
C ASN A 428 2.86 18.17 -0.17
N LEU A 429 4.13 18.12 0.28
CA LEU A 429 4.83 19.30 0.78
C LEU A 429 4.99 20.35 -0.30
N ALA A 430 5.41 19.94 -1.50
CA ALA A 430 5.65 20.83 -2.63
C ALA A 430 4.39 21.59 -3.06
N LEU A 431 3.22 20.98 -2.95
CA LEU A 431 1.93 21.64 -3.25
C LEU A 431 1.60 22.80 -2.29
N ARG A 432 2.34 22.97 -1.19
CA ARG A 432 2.20 24.12 -0.28
C ARG A 432 2.98 25.35 -0.76
N MET A 433 3.91 25.17 -1.69
CA MET A 433 4.80 26.22 -2.18
C MET A 433 4.31 26.79 -3.53
N PRO A 434 4.72 28.02 -3.89
CA PRO A 434 4.42 28.59 -5.20
C PRO A 434 4.91 27.69 -6.35
N GLU A 435 4.16 27.70 -7.45
CA GLU A 435 4.56 27.05 -8.71
C GLU A 435 5.99 27.45 -9.12
N GLY A 436 6.79 26.50 -9.59
CA GLY A 436 8.19 26.68 -9.97
C GLY A 436 9.20 26.63 -8.81
N THR A 437 8.74 26.55 -7.55
CA THR A 437 9.66 26.47 -6.40
C THR A 437 10.34 25.11 -6.35
N ARG A 438 11.63 25.05 -6.67
CA ARG A 438 12.43 23.83 -6.56
C ARG A 438 12.83 23.55 -5.11
N ILE A 439 12.24 22.52 -4.52
CA ILE A 439 12.49 22.11 -3.14
C ILE A 439 13.54 21.01 -3.16
N GLU A 440 14.77 21.29 -2.73
CA GLU A 440 15.78 20.26 -2.50
C GLU A 440 15.39 19.44 -1.27
N TRP A 441 15.73 18.16 -1.26
CA TRP A 441 15.32 17.25 -0.21
C TRP A 441 16.47 16.40 0.31
N ASP A 442 16.70 16.48 1.62
CA ASP A 442 17.59 15.60 2.37
C ASP A 442 16.74 14.50 3.02
N ALA A 443 16.64 13.35 2.36
CA ALA A 443 15.87 12.20 2.83
C ALA A 443 16.45 11.56 4.10
N ALA A 444 17.73 11.77 4.41
CA ALA A 444 18.32 11.26 5.64
C ALA A 444 17.88 12.09 6.86
N GLN A 445 17.70 13.40 6.67
CA GLN A 445 17.30 14.33 7.72
C GLN A 445 15.80 14.72 7.68
N LEU A 446 15.06 14.21 6.69
CA LEU A 446 13.66 14.54 6.41
C LEU A 446 13.40 16.05 6.35
N LYS A 447 14.24 16.78 5.60
CA LYS A 447 14.14 18.24 5.51
C LYS A 447 14.55 18.76 4.14
N SER A 448 14.02 19.93 3.79
CA SER A 448 14.55 20.78 2.74
C SER A 448 15.57 21.77 3.29
N PRO A 449 16.80 21.82 2.75
CA PRO A 449 17.82 22.78 3.16
C PRO A 449 17.60 24.17 2.54
N ASN A 450 17.00 24.25 1.35
CA ASN A 450 16.83 25.51 0.62
C ASN A 450 15.44 26.15 0.79
N VAL A 451 14.42 25.37 1.19
CA VAL A 451 13.06 25.86 1.46
C VAL A 451 12.63 25.45 2.87
N SER A 452 13.21 26.07 3.89
CA SER A 452 13.06 25.61 5.28
C SER A 452 11.63 25.65 5.81
N GLU A 453 10.77 26.50 5.25
CA GLU A 453 9.36 26.63 5.63
C GLU A 453 8.54 25.37 5.37
N VAL A 454 8.92 24.50 4.41
CA VAL A 454 8.20 23.24 4.20
C VAL A 454 8.43 22.22 5.32
N ASN A 455 9.51 22.39 6.09
CA ASN A 455 9.91 21.41 7.12
C ASN A 455 8.88 21.29 8.25
N GLN A 456 8.07 22.32 8.47
CA GLN A 456 6.99 22.28 9.47
C GLN A 456 5.86 21.30 9.11
N PHE A 457 5.76 20.87 7.84
CA PHE A 457 4.70 19.98 7.36
C PHE A 457 5.15 18.52 7.20
N VAL A 458 6.40 18.21 7.58
CA VAL A 458 6.97 16.85 7.53
C VAL A 458 6.29 15.91 8.51
N GLN A 459 5.76 16.48 9.60
CA GLN A 459 4.99 15.80 10.63
C GLN A 459 3.89 16.72 11.13
N ARG A 460 3.01 16.18 11.98
CA ARG A 460 1.97 16.93 12.70
C ARG A 460 2.20 16.83 14.20
N ASP A 461 1.62 17.77 14.94
CA ASP A 461 1.35 17.58 16.35
C ASP A 461 0.09 16.71 16.49
N CYS A 462 0.22 15.53 17.11
CA CYS A 462 -0.91 14.65 17.35
C CYS A 462 -1.74 15.15 18.54
N ARG A 463 -3.06 14.95 18.46
CA ARG A 463 -3.93 15.05 19.63
C ARG A 463 -3.48 14.08 20.75
N PRO A 464 -3.63 14.45 22.04
CA PRO A 464 -3.31 13.55 23.14
C PRO A 464 -3.95 12.17 23.01
N GLY A 465 -3.18 11.10 23.21
CA GLY A 465 -3.62 9.71 23.10
C GLY A 465 -3.56 9.10 21.69
N TRP A 466 -3.01 9.85 20.72
CA TRP A 466 -2.82 9.43 19.33
C TRP A 466 -1.35 9.43 18.88
N GLU A 467 -0.42 9.55 19.82
CA GLU A 467 1.01 9.55 19.58
C GLU A 467 1.50 8.17 19.13
N ILE A 468 2.54 8.13 18.30
CA ILE A 468 3.12 6.91 17.72
C ILE A 468 4.53 6.62 18.18
#